data_AF-A0A7X9GX33-F1
#
_entry.id   AF-A0A7X9GX33-F1
#
_cell.length_a   1.000
_cell.length_b   1.000
_cell.length_c   1.000
_cell.angle_alpha   90.00
_cell.angle_beta   90.00
_cell.angle_gamma   90.00
#
_symmetry.space_group_name_H-M   'P 1'
#
loop_
_entity.id
_entity.type
_entity.pdbx_description
1 polymer ?
#
loop_
_entity_poly.entity_id
_entity_poly.type
_entity_poly.pdbx_seq_one_letter_code
_entity_poly.pdbx_strand_id
1 'polypeptide(L)'
;MLGNENIVEIIIKKTLILALIIMGIILIAVKEPKPYILGLIFGTLVGILTFLLMDKSVKRAAYLDPDSAYTYTVRQYFIRMSIYAIILIIAAIADYLSFLTTAIGLLLIKTTIIFLTIWDYISSKFK
;
A
#
# COMPACT_ATOMS: atom_id res chain seq x y z
N MET A 1 -7.62 3.44 -16.96
CA MET A 1 -8.11 2.79 -15.73
C MET A 1 -8.77 3.77 -14.75
N LEU A 2 -8.36 5.04 -14.75
CA LEU A 2 -9.03 6.15 -14.03
C LEU A 2 -10.44 6.40 -14.63
N GLY A 3 -11.50 6.26 -13.82
CA GLY A 3 -12.90 6.30 -14.24
C GLY A 3 -13.71 4.99 -14.05
N ASN A 4 -13.08 3.87 -13.68
CA ASN A 4 -13.79 2.62 -13.37
C ASN A 4 -14.29 2.62 -11.91
N GLU A 5 -15.54 2.23 -11.67
CA GLU A 5 -16.14 2.13 -10.33
C GLU A 5 -15.34 1.21 -9.38
N ASN A 6 -14.62 0.24 -9.94
CA ASN A 6 -13.88 -0.80 -9.22
C ASN A 6 -12.36 -0.55 -9.15
N ILE A 7 -11.87 0.69 -9.32
CA ILE A 7 -10.43 1.01 -9.30
C ILE A 7 -9.72 0.49 -8.05
N VAL A 8 -10.33 0.66 -6.88
CA VAL A 8 -9.77 0.23 -5.59
C VAL A 8 -9.51 -1.27 -5.60
N GLU A 9 -10.47 -2.06 -6.08
CA GLU A 9 -10.34 -3.52 -6.16
C GLU A 9 -9.25 -3.94 -7.16
N ILE A 10 -9.17 -3.27 -8.31
CA ILE A 10 -8.15 -3.55 -9.33
C ILE A 10 -6.74 -3.30 -8.77
N ILE A 11 -6.55 -2.19 -8.06
CA ILE A 11 -5.26 -1.86 -7.42
C ILE A 11 -4.88 -2.90 -6.38
N ILE A 12 -5.82 -3.31 -5.52
CA ILE A 12 -5.58 -4.32 -4.49
C ILE A 12 -5.21 -5.66 -5.13
N LYS A 13 -5.98 -6.13 -6.13
CA LYS A 13 -5.69 -7.39 -6.84
C LYS A 13 -4.28 -7.37 -7.46
N LYS A 14 -3.93 -6.31 -8.17
CA LYS A 14 -2.59 -6.16 -8.78
C LYS A 14 -1.47 -6.09 -7.75
N THR A 15 -1.71 -5.42 -6.62
CA THR A 15 -0.75 -5.36 -5.50
C THR A 15 -0.52 -6.75 -4.90
N LEU A 16 -1.59 -7.54 -4.70
CA LEU A 16 -1.49 -8.92 -4.20
C LEU A 16 -0.76 -9.84 -5.17
N ILE A 17 -1.02 -9.71 -6.47
CA ILE A 17 -0.27 -10.45 -7.51
C ILE A 17 1.22 -10.10 -7.44
N LEU A 18 1.56 -8.81 -7.35
CA LEU A 18 2.94 -8.39 -7.24
C LEU A 18 3.60 -8.90 -5.95
N ALA A 19 2.88 -8.87 -4.82
CA ALA A 19 3.36 -9.44 -3.56
C ALA A 19 3.64 -10.95 -3.68
N LEU A 20 2.76 -11.71 -4.34
CA LEU A 20 2.96 -13.14 -4.61
C LEU A 20 4.21 -13.41 -5.44
N ILE A 21 4.45 -12.60 -6.48
CA ILE A 21 5.66 -12.71 -7.31
C ILE A 21 6.92 -12.46 -6.46
N ILE A 22 6.93 -11.40 -5.64
CA ILE A 22 8.08 -11.08 -4.77
C ILE A 22 8.29 -12.18 -3.73
N MET A 23 7.23 -12.73 -3.13
CA MET A 23 7.34 -13.88 -2.22
C MET A 23 7.96 -15.10 -2.91
N GLY A 24 7.55 -15.40 -4.14
CA GLY A 24 8.15 -16.47 -4.94
C GLY A 24 9.65 -16.28 -5.18
N ILE A 25 10.08 -15.05 -5.45
CA ILE A 25 11.50 -14.72 -5.61
C ILE A 25 12.26 -14.93 -4.28
N ILE A 26 11.71 -14.45 -3.16
CA ILE A 26 12.34 -14.60 -1.83
C ILE A 26 12.52 -16.07 -1.46
N LEU A 27 11.54 -16.92 -1.74
CA LEU A 27 11.60 -18.36 -1.45
C LEU A 27 12.78 -19.06 -2.15
N ILE A 28 13.14 -18.62 -3.34
CA ILE A 28 14.22 -19.21 -4.13
C ILE A 28 15.58 -18.57 -3.80
N ALA A 29 15.59 -17.26 -3.51
CA ALA A 29 16.82 -16.50 -3.34
C ALA A 29 17.44 -16.58 -1.92
N VAL A 30 16.65 -16.88 -0.89
CA VAL A 30 17.08 -16.78 0.52
C VAL A 30 16.97 -18.12 1.24
N LYS A 31 18.03 -18.51 1.98
CA LYS A 31 18.06 -19.76 2.75
C LYS A 31 17.03 -19.82 3.88
N GLU A 32 16.81 -18.71 4.57
CA GLU A 32 15.83 -18.58 5.65
C GLU A 32 14.75 -17.55 5.28
N PRO A 33 13.78 -17.92 4.42
CA PRO A 33 12.86 -16.95 3.83
C PRO A 33 11.73 -16.53 4.79
N LYS A 34 11.52 -17.24 5.91
CA LYS A 34 10.36 -17.03 6.80
C LYS A 34 10.21 -15.58 7.28
N PRO A 35 11.23 -14.92 7.86
CA PRO A 35 11.06 -13.54 8.36
C PRO A 35 10.81 -12.53 7.24
N TYR A 36 11.40 -12.78 6.06
CA TYR A 36 11.24 -11.95 4.88
C TYR A 36 9.82 -12.03 4.30
N ILE A 37 9.27 -13.25 4.18
CA ILE A 37 7.91 -13.47 3.70
C ILE A 37 6.89 -12.90 4.67
N LEU A 38 7.05 -13.18 5.98
CA LEU A 38 6.14 -12.65 6.99
C LEU A 38 6.16 -11.13 7.03
N GLY A 39 7.35 -10.52 6.96
CA GLY A 39 7.49 -9.07 6.84
C GLY A 39 6.77 -8.53 5.61
N LEU A 40 6.95 -9.15 4.45
CA LEU A 40 6.31 -8.72 3.20
C LEU A 40 4.78 -8.83 3.27
N ILE A 41 4.24 -9.95 3.77
CA ILE A 41 2.80 -10.14 3.95
C ILE A 41 2.24 -9.08 4.90
N PHE A 42 2.89 -8.93 6.06
CA PHE A 42 2.46 -7.99 7.08
C PHE A 42 2.45 -6.55 6.56
N GLY A 43 3.55 -6.11 5.96
CA GLY A 43 3.65 -4.79 5.35
C GLY A 43 2.62 -4.58 4.25
N THR A 44 2.41 -5.57 3.38
CA THR A 44 1.45 -5.47 2.26
C THR A 44 0.01 -5.34 2.76
N LEU A 45 -0.39 -6.13 3.76
CA LEU A 45 -1.73 -6.06 4.33
C LEU A 45 -1.99 -4.69 4.98
N VAL A 46 -1.03 -4.17 5.76
CA VAL A 46 -1.17 -2.84 6.35
C VAL A 46 -1.15 -1.75 5.27
N GLY A 47 -0.31 -1.89 4.23
CA GLY A 47 -0.32 -1.01 3.07
C GLY A 47 -1.71 -0.93 2.42
N ILE A 48 -2.36 -2.08 2.20
CA ILE A 48 -3.73 -2.17 1.69
C ILE A 48 -4.73 -1.51 2.65
N LEU A 49 -4.64 -1.77 3.95
CA LEU A 49 -5.53 -1.16 4.95
C LEU A 49 -5.43 0.37 4.97
N THR A 50 -4.20 0.92 4.94
CA THR A 50 -4.00 2.38 4.90
C THR A 50 -4.48 3.02 3.60
N PHE A 51 -4.41 2.29 2.48
CA PHE A 51 -5.00 2.71 1.21
C PHE A 51 -6.54 2.72 1.27
N LEU A 52 -7.17 1.71 1.86
CA LEU A 52 -8.62 1.69 2.07
C LEU A 52 -9.09 2.82 3.00
N LEU A 53 -8.30 3.13 4.03
CA LEU A 53 -8.53 4.31 4.88
C LEU A 53 -8.42 5.62 4.10
N MET A 54 -7.53 5.68 3.10
CA MET A 54 -7.41 6.84 2.21
C MET A 54 -8.64 6.98 1.31
N ASP A 55 -9.07 5.90 0.64
CA ASP A 55 -10.26 5.88 -0.21
C ASP A 55 -11.50 6.39 0.53
N LYS A 56 -11.75 5.85 1.74
CA LYS A 56 -12.86 6.30 2.60
C LYS A 56 -12.75 7.77 2.98
N SER A 57 -11.53 8.24 3.29
CA SER A 57 -11.33 9.63 3.69
C SER A 57 -11.53 10.62 2.55
N VAL A 58 -11.08 10.29 1.34
CA VAL A 58 -11.26 11.13 0.16
C VAL A 58 -12.75 11.22 -0.18
N LYS A 59 -13.45 10.08 -0.19
CA LYS A 59 -14.91 10.04 -0.42
C LYS A 59 -15.67 10.87 0.60
N ARG A 60 -15.32 10.78 1.89
CA ARG A 60 -15.99 11.56 2.94
C ARG A 60 -15.67 13.06 2.85
N ALA A 61 -14.43 13.42 2.55
CA ALA A 61 -14.02 14.83 2.44
C ALA A 61 -14.76 15.58 1.32
N ALA A 62 -15.16 14.88 0.25
CA ALA A 62 -15.90 15.47 -0.88
C ALA A 62 -17.31 16.00 -0.50
N TYR A 63 -17.85 15.60 0.64
CA TYR A 63 -19.18 16.01 1.12
C TYR A 63 -19.11 16.99 2.32
N LEU A 64 -17.92 17.42 2.72
CA LEU A 64 -17.71 18.36 3.82
C LEU A 64 -17.49 19.78 3.29
N ASP A 65 -17.87 20.78 4.07
CA ASP A 65 -17.49 22.18 3.80
C ASP A 65 -15.96 22.32 3.77
N PRO A 66 -15.39 23.27 3.00
CA PRO A 66 -13.95 23.35 2.76
C PRO A 66 -13.07 23.33 4.01
N ASP A 67 -13.44 24.07 5.05
CA ASP A 67 -12.69 24.15 6.31
C ASP A 67 -12.72 22.82 7.10
N SER A 68 -13.89 22.18 7.11
CA SER A 68 -14.08 20.85 7.70
C SER A 68 -13.37 19.76 6.91
N ALA A 69 -13.38 19.84 5.58
CA ALA A 69 -12.69 18.91 4.68
C ALA A 69 -11.18 18.96 4.88
N TYR A 70 -10.60 20.16 5.02
CA TYR A 70 -9.18 20.35 5.32
C TYR A 70 -8.78 19.67 6.63
N THR A 71 -9.44 20.05 7.73
CA THR A 71 -9.13 19.53 9.07
C THR A 71 -9.32 18.01 9.14
N TYR A 72 -10.38 17.48 8.54
CA TYR A 72 -10.64 16.05 8.46
C TYR A 72 -9.53 15.30 7.70
N THR A 73 -9.10 15.82 6.56
CA THR A 73 -8.06 15.21 5.72
C THR A 73 -6.71 15.20 6.42
N VAL A 74 -6.35 16.29 7.09
CA VAL A 74 -5.13 16.40 7.89
C VAL A 74 -5.13 15.36 9.02
N ARG A 75 -6.23 15.27 9.79
CA ARG A 75 -6.35 14.29 10.87
C ARG A 75 -6.20 12.86 10.36
N GLN A 76 -6.85 12.52 9.24
CA GLN A 76 -6.71 11.19 8.66
C GLN A 76 -5.28 10.91 8.17
N TYR A 77 -4.59 11.93 7.65
CA TYR A 77 -3.19 11.80 7.27
C TYR A 77 -2.31 11.44 8.47
N PHE A 78 -2.50 12.11 9.61
CA PHE A 78 -1.79 11.77 10.85
C PHE A 78 -2.09 10.35 11.32
N ILE A 79 -3.35 9.90 11.26
CA ILE A 79 -3.71 8.51 11.60
C ILE A 79 -2.92 7.51 10.72
N ARG A 80 -2.84 7.74 9.40
CA ARG A 80 -2.06 6.88 8.50
C ARG A 80 -0.57 6.90 8.84
N MET A 81 0.00 8.07 9.14
CA MET A 81 1.42 8.18 9.52
C MET A 81 1.71 7.47 10.85
N SER A 82 0.83 7.57 11.84
CA SER A 82 0.95 6.82 13.10
C SER A 82 0.90 5.31 12.86
N ILE A 83 0.00 4.83 11.99
CA ILE A 83 -0.03 3.42 11.61
C ILE A 83 1.31 2.99 11.00
N TYR A 84 1.86 3.75 10.04
CA TYR A 84 3.16 3.42 9.44
C TYR A 84 4.29 3.37 10.48
N ALA A 85 4.35 4.35 11.39
CA ALA A 85 5.36 4.38 12.44
C ALA A 85 5.26 3.16 13.36
N ILE A 86 4.06 2.84 13.85
CA ILE A 86 3.81 1.70 14.73
C ILE A 86 4.23 0.39 14.05
N ILE A 87 3.86 0.19 12.80
CA ILE A 87 4.16 -1.05 12.07
C ILE A 87 5.66 -1.22 11.82
N LEU A 88 6.37 -0.14 11.51
CA LEU A 88 7.83 -0.17 11.36
C LEU A 88 8.55 -0.43 12.69
N ILE A 89 8.04 0.13 13.80
CA ILE A 89 8.56 -0.15 15.15
C ILE A 89 8.34 -1.64 15.49
N ILE A 90 7.15 -2.18 15.25
CA ILE A 90 6.87 -3.60 15.45
C ILE A 90 7.82 -4.47 14.63
N ALA A 91 8.04 -4.12 13.36
CA ALA A 91 8.94 -4.87 12.49
C ALA A 91 10.43 -4.74 12.85
N ALA A 92 10.81 -3.69 13.59
CA ALA A 92 12.17 -3.51 14.09
C ALA A 92 12.43 -4.29 15.39
N ILE A 93 11.40 -4.51 16.21
CA ILE A 93 11.50 -5.21 17.50
C ILE A 93 11.19 -6.71 17.37
N ALA A 94 10.38 -7.10 16.39
CA ALA A 94 9.98 -8.49 16.19
C ALA A 94 11.05 -9.30 15.43
N ASP A 95 11.66 -10.28 16.10
CA ASP A 95 12.67 -11.16 15.48
C ASP A 95 12.12 -12.04 14.33
N TYR A 96 10.79 -12.17 14.24
CA TYR A 96 10.11 -12.96 13.20
C TYR A 96 9.71 -12.12 11.97
N LEU A 97 9.96 -10.81 11.96
CA LEU A 97 9.67 -9.92 10.83
C LEU A 97 10.96 -9.30 10.31
N SER A 98 11.18 -9.36 9.00
CA SER A 98 12.21 -8.53 8.38
C SER A 98 11.71 -7.09 8.26
N PHE A 99 12.42 -6.16 8.90
CA PHE A 99 12.16 -4.72 8.77
C PHE A 99 12.12 -4.27 7.31
N LEU A 100 13.09 -4.71 6.50
CA LEU A 100 13.21 -4.32 5.09
C LEU A 100 12.02 -4.78 4.26
N THR A 101 11.61 -6.04 4.36
CA THR A 101 10.48 -6.52 3.56
C THR A 101 9.15 -5.98 4.06
N THR A 102 9.04 -5.67 5.35
CA THR A 102 7.87 -4.96 5.88
C THR A 102 7.76 -3.56 5.28
N ALA A 103 8.86 -2.80 5.23
CA ALA A 103 8.87 -1.50 4.58
C ALA A 103 8.53 -1.58 3.08
N ILE A 104 9.07 -2.58 2.38
CA ILE A 104 8.74 -2.84 0.97
C ILE A 104 7.24 -3.14 0.82
N GLY A 105 6.69 -4.03 1.64
CA GLY A 105 5.27 -4.38 1.63
C GLY A 105 4.37 -3.17 1.87
N LEU A 106 4.72 -2.32 2.84
CA LEU A 106 3.98 -1.09 3.15
C LEU A 106 3.88 -0.14 1.94
N LEU A 107 4.97 -0.03 1.18
CA LEU A 107 5.06 0.86 0.02
C LEU A 107 4.54 0.21 -1.27
N LEU A 108 4.35 -1.10 -1.29
CA LEU A 108 4.04 -1.88 -2.49
C LEU A 108 2.78 -1.40 -3.22
N ILE A 109 1.75 -1.02 -2.46
CA ILE A 109 0.50 -0.50 -3.05
C ILE A 109 0.70 0.84 -3.73
N LYS A 110 1.54 1.73 -3.16
CA LYS A 110 1.84 3.04 -3.76
C LYS A 110 2.64 2.85 -5.05
N THR A 111 3.63 1.97 -5.04
CA THR A 111 4.41 1.63 -6.23
C THR A 111 3.52 1.05 -7.32
N THR A 112 2.57 0.18 -6.95
CA THR A 112 1.58 -0.39 -7.88
C THR A 112 0.73 0.69 -8.54
N ILE A 113 0.25 1.67 -7.76
CA ILE A 113 -0.52 2.81 -8.30
C ILE A 113 0.32 3.61 -9.29
N ILE A 114 1.52 4.03 -8.90
CA ILE A 114 2.41 4.84 -9.74
C ILE A 114 2.73 4.10 -11.04
N PHE A 115 3.08 2.82 -10.96
CA PHE A 115 3.39 1.99 -12.12
C PHE A 115 2.21 1.90 -13.09
N LEU A 116 1.01 1.66 -12.59
CA LEU A 116 -0.20 1.58 -13.41
C LEU A 116 -0.55 2.92 -14.04
N THR A 117 -0.41 4.03 -13.31
CA THR A 117 -0.66 5.38 -13.84
C THR A 117 0.33 5.72 -14.96
N ILE A 118 1.62 5.43 -14.78
CA ILE A 118 2.63 5.65 -15.82
C ILE A 118 2.35 4.77 -17.04
N TRP A 119 2.02 3.49 -16.84
CA TRP A 119 1.70 2.57 -17.92
C TRP A 119 0.47 3.02 -18.73
N ASP A 120 -0.60 3.41 -18.04
CA ASP A 120 -1.80 3.95 -18.66
C ASP A 120 -1.49 5.22 -19.48
N TYR A 121 -0.72 6.14 -18.91
CA TYR A 121 -0.33 7.38 -19.58
C TYR A 121 0.47 7.10 -20.86
N ILE A 122 1.49 6.26 -20.78
CA ILE A 122 2.32 5.89 -21.92
C ILE A 122 1.46 5.20 -23.00
N SER A 123 0.67 4.20 -22.61
CA SER A 123 -0.19 3.45 -23.53
C SER A 123 -1.20 4.35 -24.24
N SER A 124 -1.77 5.34 -23.54
CA SER A 124 -2.72 6.29 -24.13
C SER A 124 -2.09 7.22 -25.17
N LYS A 125 -0.78 7.46 -25.10
CA LYS A 125 -0.05 8.31 -26.06
C LYS A 125 0.29 7.57 -27.37
N PHE A 126 0.34 6.25 -27.32
CA PHE A 126 0.61 5.38 -28.48
C PHE A 126 -0.66 4.87 -29.17
N LYS A 127 -1.83 5.36 -28.75
CA LYS A 127 -3.14 5.01 -29.28
C LYS A 127 -3.78 6.23 -29.93
#